data_AF-A0A924LNE4-F1
#
_entry.id   AF-A0A924LNE4-F1
#
_cell.length_a   1.000
_cell.length_b   1.000
_cell.length_c   1.000
_cell.angle_alpha   90.00
_cell.angle_beta   90.00
_cell.angle_gamma   90.00
#
_symmetry.space_group_name_H-M   'P 1'
#
loop_
_entity.id
_entity.type
_entity.pdbx_description
1 polymer ?
#
loop_
_entity_poly.entity_id
_entity_poly.type
_entity_poly.pdbx_seq_one_letter_code
_entity_poly.pdbx_strand_id
1 'polypeptide(L)' 'MIDLRVVRDDPDAVRASQRARGEDPDLVDHVLAADEERRGALAGFEQARAEQKAAG' A
#
# COMPACT_ATOMS: atom_id res chain seq x y z
N MET A 1 7.37 -3.46 -12.42
CA MET A 1 6.67 -3.21 -11.15
C MET A 1 5.99 -1.85 -11.26
N ILE A 2 4.67 -1.75 -11.05
CA ILE A 2 3.96 -0.46 -11.01
C ILE A 2 4.36 0.29 -9.74
N ASP A 3 4.49 1.62 -9.83
CA ASP A 3 4.76 2.47 -8.66
C ASP A 3 3.52 2.50 -7.75
N LEU A 4 3.66 2.01 -6.51
CA LEU A 4 2.63 2.02 -5.47
C LEU A 4 2.13 3.43 -5.13
N ARG A 5 2.90 4.47 -5.42
CA ARG A 5 2.42 5.86 -5.29
C ARG A 5 1.33 6.16 -6.31
N VAL A 6 1.50 5.76 -7.56
CA VAL A 6 0.47 5.97 -8.61
C VAL A 6 -0.82 5.24 -8.26
N VAL A 7 -0.71 4.02 -7.72
CA VAL A 7 -1.88 3.24 -7.28
C VAL A 7 -2.65 3.94 -6.16
N ARG A 8 -1.95 4.66 -5.27
CA ARG A 8 -2.58 5.40 -4.15
C ARG A 8 -3.15 6.75 -4.59
N ASP A 9 -2.42 7.45 -5.46
CA ASP A 9 -2.76 8.80 -5.86
C ASP A 9 -3.94 8.81 -6.87
N ASP A 10 -4.02 7.81 -7.74
CA ASP A 10 -5.10 7.67 -8.74
C ASP A 10 -5.49 6.20 -8.97
N PRO A 11 -6.16 5.56 -7.99
CA PRO A 11 -6.56 4.16 -8.10
C PRO A 11 -7.57 3.93 -9.23
N ASP A 12 -8.40 4.91 -9.56
CA ASP A 12 -9.42 4.78 -10.61
C ASP A 12 -8.79 4.71 -12.00
N ALA A 13 -7.77 5.52 -12.29
CA ALA A 13 -7.01 5.40 -13.53
C ALA A 13 -6.33 4.04 -13.64
N VAL A 14 -5.82 3.49 -12.53
CA VAL A 14 -5.23 2.14 -12.53
C VAL A 14 -6.30 1.08 -12.77
N ARG A 15 -7.46 1.13 -12.10
CA ARG A 15 -8.59 0.21 -12.35
C ARG A 15 -9.06 0.29 -13.81
N ALA A 16 -9.15 1.49 -14.39
CA ALA A 16 -9.47 1.67 -15.80
C ALA A 16 -8.42 1.03 -16.72
N SER A 17 -7.13 1.15 -16.38
CA SER A 17 -6.04 0.49 -17.10
C SER A 17 -6.14 -1.04 -17.04
N GLN A 18 -6.50 -1.60 -15.88
CA GLN A 18 -6.72 -3.04 -15.72
C GLN A 18 -7.88 -3.52 -16.60
N ARG A 19 -9.04 -2.84 -16.55
CA ARG A 19 -10.20 -3.16 -17.41
C ARG A 19 -9.85 -3.07 -18.90
N ALA A 20 -9.10 -2.06 -19.31
CA ALA A 20 -8.68 -1.89 -20.71
C ALA A 20 -7.77 -3.04 -21.20
N ARG A 21 -7.08 -3.72 -20.28
CA ARG A 21 -6.24 -4.89 -20.56
C ARG A 21 -6.98 -6.22 -20.44
N GLY A 22 -8.26 -6.20 -20.04
CA GLY A 22 -9.02 -7.42 -19.74
C GLY A 22 -8.64 -8.07 -18.41
N GLU A 23 -7.93 -7.34 -17.55
CA GLU A 23 -7.52 -7.78 -16.22
C GLU A 23 -8.61 -7.48 -15.19
N ASP A 24 -8.52 -8.14 -14.03
CA ASP A 24 -9.39 -7.89 -12.89
C ASP A 24 -9.03 -6.55 -12.21
N PRO A 25 -9.95 -5.55 -12.18
CA PRO A 25 -9.71 -4.28 -11.49
C PRO A 25 -9.68 -4.41 -9.96
N ASP A 26 -10.24 -5.47 -9.38
CA ASP A 26 -10.30 -5.65 -7.91
C ASP A 26 -8.90 -5.94 -7.33
N LEU A 27 -7.95 -6.35 -8.18
CA LEU A 27 -6.53 -6.45 -7.82
C LEU A 27 -5.95 -5.11 -7.34
N VAL A 28 -6.50 -3.97 -7.79
CA VAL A 28 -6.08 -2.65 -7.29
C VAL A 28 -6.43 -2.50 -5.82
N ASP A 29 -7.60 -2.97 -5.41
CA ASP A 29 -8.05 -2.91 -4.01
C ASP A 29 -7.24 -3.84 -3.12
N HIS A 30 -6.91 -5.04 -3.62
CA HIS A 30 -6.01 -5.96 -2.93
C HIS A 30 -4.62 -5.35 -2.71
N VAL A 31 -4.08 -4.65 -3.71
CA VAL A 31 -2.78 -3.97 -3.59
C VAL A 31 -2.84 -2.83 -2.58
N LEU A 32 -3.91 -2.04 -2.56
CA LEU A 32 -4.10 -0.94 -1.62
C LEU A 32 -4.20 -1.44 -0.18
N ALA A 33 -4.96 -2.50 0.07
CA ALA A 33 -5.08 -3.12 1.39
C ALA A 33 -3.73 -3.64 1.88
N ALA A 34 -2.97 -4.34 1.03
CA ALA A 34 -1.64 -4.83 1.38
C ALA A 34 -0.65 -3.69 1.67
N ASP A 35 -0.70 -2.56 0.93
CA ASP A 35 0.14 -1.39 1.25
C ASP A 35 -0.25 -0.74 2.58
N GLU A 36 -1.54 -0.66 2.89
CA GLU A 36 -2.02 -0.15 4.17
C GLU A 36 -1.51 -0.99 5.35
N GLU A 37 -1.67 -2.32 5.27
CA GLU A 37 -1.15 -3.25 6.29
C GLU A 37 0.35 -3.10 6.47
N ARG A 38 1.10 -3.03 5.35
CA ARG A 38 2.56 -2.85 5.38
C ARG A 38 2.97 -1.54 6.04
N ARG A 39 2.29 -0.44 5.71
CA ARG A 39 2.56 0.87 6.33
C ARG A 39 2.24 0.87 7.81
N GLY A 40 1.13 0.25 8.21
CA GLY A 40 0.75 0.08 9.61
C GLY A 40 1.80 -0.72 10.39
N ALA A 41 2.23 -1.86 9.87
CA ALA A 41 3.25 -2.69 10.48
C ALA A 41 4.60 -1.96 10.64
N LEU A 42 5.01 -1.19 9.62
CA LEU A 42 6.24 -0.40 9.68
C LEU A 42 6.15 0.72 10.73
N ALA A 43 5.02 1.43 10.79
CA ALA A 43 4.81 2.47 11.80
C ALA A 43 4.86 1.89 13.22
N GLY A 44 4.20 0.75 13.45
CA GLY A 44 4.24 0.04 14.73
C GLY A 44 5.64 -0.43 15.11
N PHE A 45 6.41 -0.95 14.15
CA PHE A 45 7.80 -1.32 14.35
C PHE A 45 8.67 -0.12 14.78
N GLU A 46 8.57 1.00 14.07
CA GLU A 46 9.36 2.20 14.40
C GLU A 46 8.96 2.79 15.76
N GLN A 47 7.67 2.74 16.12
CA GLN A 47 7.22 3.14 17.46
C GLN A 47 7.85 2.25 18.54
N ALA A 48 7.75 0.93 18.43
CA ALA A 48 8.31 0.01 19.41
C ALA A 48 9.84 0.19 19.55
N ARG A 49 10.52 0.45 18.43
CA ARG A 49 11.96 0.74 18.42
C ARG A 49 12.29 2.06 19.11
N ALA A 50 11.47 3.10 18.94
CA ALA A 50 11.65 4.38 19.63
C ALA A 50 11.43 4.25 21.14
N GLU A 51 10.39 3.51 21.56
CA GLU A 51 10.12 3.19 22.96
C GLU A 51 11.29 2.43 23.60
N GLN A 52 11.82 1.41 22.91
CA GLN A 52 12.99 0.67 23.38
C GLN A 52 14.22 1.59 23.58
N LYS A 53 14.48 2.49 22.63
CA LYS A 53 15.59 3.45 22.72
C LYS A 53 15.43 4.45 23.85
N ALA A 54 14.20 4.83 24.18
CA ALA A 54 13.94 5.80 25.26
C ALA A 54 14.03 5.15 26.66
N ALA A 55 13.81 3.84 26.74
CA ALA A 55 13.85 3.07 27.99
C ALA A 55 15.25 2.60 28.40
N GLY A 56 16.20 2.55 27.46
CA GLY A 56 17.61 2.17 27.70
C GLY A 56 18.52 3.37 27.78
#